data_AF-A0AA40NH66-F1
#
_entry.id   AF-A0AA40NH66-F1
#
_cell.length_a   1.000
_cell.length_b   1.000
_cell.length_c   1.000
_cell.angle_alpha   90.00
_cell.angle_beta   90.00
_cell.angle_gamma   90.00
#
_symmetry.space_group_name_H-M   'P 1'
#
loop_
_entity.id
_entity.type
_entity.pdbx_description
1 polymer ?
#
loop_
_entity_poly.entity_id
_entity_poly.type
_entity_poly.pdbx_seq_one_letter_code
_entity_poly.pdbx_strand_id
1 'polypeptide(L)' 'MLIGYVRVSTNDQNTALQRNALECAGCELIFEDKISGRTSDRPGLKRLLRTLSEGDTLVVWKLD' A
#
# COMPACT_ATOMS: atom_id res chain seq x y z
N MET A 1 -6.17 -12.61 5.93
CA MET A 1 -6.59 -11.19 5.82
C MET A 1 -6.07 -10.60 4.51
N LEU A 2 -6.80 -9.70 3.86
CA LEU A 2 -6.31 -8.96 2.68
C LEU A 2 -5.75 -7.62 3.11
N ILE A 3 -4.48 -7.37 2.81
CA ILE A 3 -3.78 -6.14 3.20
C ILE A 3 -3.32 -5.42 1.94
N GLY A 4 -3.82 -4.21 1.73
CA GLY A 4 -3.48 -3.33 0.63
C GLY A 4 -2.24 -2.48 0.94
N TYR A 5 -1.35 -2.33 -0.03
CA TYR A 5 -0.25 -1.38 0.00
C TYR A 5 -0.29 -0.46 -1.22
N VAL A 6 -0.16 0.84 -0.98
CA VAL A 6 -0.05 1.85 -2.03
C VAL A 6 1.15 2.76 -1.79
N ARG A 7 1.94 2.97 -2.84
CA ARG A 7 3.08 3.88 -2.84
C ARG A 7 2.81 5.01 -3.81
N VAL A 8 2.85 6.26 -3.33
CA VAL A 8 2.66 7.44 -4.17
C VAL A 8 3.85 8.39 -4.06
N SER A 9 4.42 8.76 -5.20
CA SER A 9 5.31 9.91 -5.28
C SER A 9 4.52 11.18 -5.02
N THR A 10 5.15 12.16 -4.37
CA THR A 10 4.53 13.34 -3.77
C THR A 10 3.47 14.01 -4.66
N ASN A 11 2.27 14.20 -4.09
CA ASN A 11 1.17 15.02 -4.60
C ASN A 11 0.40 14.53 -5.85
N ASP A 12 0.15 13.23 -5.97
CA ASP A 12 -0.71 12.70 -7.03
C ASP A 12 -2.19 12.63 -6.58
N GLN A 13 -3.05 13.38 -7.28
CA GLN A 13 -4.51 13.40 -7.12
C GLN A 13 -5.14 12.00 -7.29
N ASN A 14 -4.42 11.03 -7.87
CA ASN A 14 -4.93 9.68 -8.10
C ASN A 14 -4.83 8.73 -6.90
N THR A 15 -4.37 9.20 -5.73
CA THR A 15 -4.38 8.39 -4.48
C THR A 15 -5.76 7.82 -4.15
N ALA A 16 -6.83 8.57 -4.44
CA ALA A 16 -8.20 8.14 -4.19
C ALA A 16 -8.60 6.92 -5.03
N LEU A 17 -8.22 6.87 -6.32
CA LEU A 17 -8.53 5.74 -7.20
C LEU A 17 -7.79 4.46 -6.77
N GLN A 18 -6.53 4.62 -6.36
CA GLN A 18 -5.71 3.50 -5.88
C GLN A 18 -6.26 2.93 -4.59
N ARG A 19 -6.68 3.79 -3.64
CA ARG A 19 -7.33 3.37 -2.41
C ARG A 19 -8.65 2.64 -2.70
N ASN A 20 -9.52 3.22 -3.53
CA ASN A 20 -10.79 2.61 -3.90
C ASN A 20 -10.59 1.23 -4.54
N ALA A 21 -9.58 1.05 -5.39
CA ALA A 21 -9.34 -0.24 -6.00
C ALA A 21 -8.86 -1.30 -4.99
N LEU A 22 -8.08 -0.91 -3.97
CA LEU A 22 -7.71 -1.80 -2.87
C LEU A 22 -8.92 -2.13 -1.98
N GLU A 23 -9.78 -1.16 -1.70
CA GLU A 23 -11.05 -1.38 -0.98
C GLU A 23 -11.97 -2.34 -1.77
N CYS A 24 -12.12 -2.12 -3.09
CA CYS A 24 -12.89 -3.01 -3.97
C CYS A 24 -12.28 -4.41 -4.09
N ALA A 25 -10.96 -4.54 -3.94
CA ALA A 25 -10.28 -5.84 -3.86
C ALA A 25 -10.54 -6.57 -2.54
N GLY A 26 -11.24 -5.95 -1.58
CA GLY A 26 -11.54 -6.52 -0.27
C GLY A 26 -10.41 -6.35 0.73
N CYS A 27 -9.51 -5.38 0.54
CA CYS A 27 -8.46 -5.12 1.51
C CYS A 27 -9.05 -4.54 2.80
N GLU A 28 -8.84 -5.24 3.91
CA GLU A 28 -9.29 -4.84 5.24
C GLU A 28 -8.37 -3.77 5.85
N LEU A 29 -7.08 -3.82 5.53
CA LEU A 29 -6.09 -2.85 5.96
C LEU A 29 -5.38 -2.27 4.75
N ILE A 30 -5.28 -0.94 4.68
CA ILE A 30 -4.60 -0.25 3.58
C ILE A 30 -3.49 0.63 4.15
N PHE A 31 -2.27 0.38 3.72
CA PHE A 31 -1.08 1.14 4.08
C PHE A 31 -0.65 2.01 2.91
N GLU A 32 -0.34 3.28 3.17
CA GLU A 32 0.16 4.22 2.16
C GLU A 32 1.54 4.76 2.52
N ASP A 33 2.42 4.86 1.52
CA ASP A 33 3.69 5.58 1.61
C ASP A 33 3.69 6.74 0.61
N LYS A 34 3.80 7.97 1.12
CA LYS A 34 3.99 9.18 0.31
C LYS A 34 5.47 9.43 0.09
N ILE A 35 6.09 8.58 -0.73
CA ILE A 35 7.51 8.68 -1.02
C ILE A 35 7.84 8.41 -2.48
N SER A 36 8.80 9.18 -3.00
CA SER A 36 9.32 8.97 -4.36
C SER A 36 9.98 7.58 -4.47
N GLY A 37 9.91 6.95 -5.65
CA GLY A 37 10.47 5.61 -5.88
C GLY A 37 11.98 5.55 -5.70
N ARG A 38 12.63 6.72 -5.70
CA ARG A 38 14.06 6.89 -5.46
C ARG A 38 14.45 6.68 -4.00
N THR A 39 13.52 6.79 -3.06
CA THR A 39 13.84 6.67 -1.63
C THR A 39 13.52 5.27 -1.12
N SER A 40 14.53 4.62 -0.55
CA SER A 40 14.44 3.27 0.01
C SER A 40 13.70 3.23 1.36
N ASP A 41 13.57 4.38 2.03
CA ASP A 41 12.95 4.43 3.35
C ASP A 41 11.42 4.43 3.24
N ARG A 42 10.83 3.23 3.34
CA ARG A 42 9.38 3.00 3.21
C ARG A 42 8.79 2.64 4.59
N PRO A 43 8.45 3.62 5.44
CA PRO A 43 7.94 3.35 6.78
C PRO A 43 6.57 2.66 6.75
N GLY A 44 5.70 2.97 5.78
CA GLY A 44 4.41 2.31 5.57
C GLY A 44 4.58 0.83 5.24
N LEU A 45 5.49 0.50 4.31
CA LEU A 45 5.83 -0.89 3.97
C LEU A 45 6.41 -1.64 5.19
N LYS A 46 7.32 -1.01 5.94
CA LYS A 46 7.90 -1.62 7.16
C LYS A 46 6.81 -1.93 8.20
N ARG A 47 5.80 -1.07 8.35
CA ARG A 47 4.67 -1.32 9.25
C ARG A 47 3.80 -2.46 8.74
N LEU A 48 3.48 -2.47 7.46
CA LEU A 48 2.72 -3.54 6.81
C LEU A 48 3.38 -4.90 6.98
N LEU A 49 4.70 -4.99 6.77
CA LEU A 49 5.47 -6.22 6.95
C LEU A 49 5.47 -6.72 8.41
N ARG A 50 5.30 -5.84 9.40
CA ARG A 50 5.14 -6.22 10.81
C ARG A 50 3.72 -6.67 11.15
N THR A 51 2.73 -6.24 10.38
CA THR A 51 1.32 -6.62 10.57
C THR A 51 0.99 -7.92 9.85
N LEU A 52 1.65 -8.20 8.72
CA LEU A 52 1.49 -9.44 7.98
C LEU A 52 1.78 -10.66 8.86
N SER A 53 0.85 -11.60 8.86
CA SER A 53 0.99 -12.92 9.48
C SER A 53 0.87 -14.02 8.43
N GLU A 54 1.23 -15.24 8.82
CA GLU A 54 1.13 -16.40 7.94
C GLU A 54 -0.34 -16.63 7.52
N GLY A 55 -0.58 -16.74 6.21
CA GLY A 55 -1.93 -16.85 5.64
C GLY A 55 -2.56 -15.52 5.19
N ASP A 56 -1.90 -14.38 5.43
CA ASP A 56 -2.34 -13.10 4.88
C ASP A 56 -1.89 -12.90 3.44
N THR A 57 -2.69 -12.15 2.68
CA THR A 57 -2.41 -11.81 1.28
C THR A 57 -2.15 -10.32 1.15
N LEU A 58 -0.95 -9.98 0.66
CA LEU A 58 -0.56 -8.63 0.34
C LEU A 58 -1.00 -8.27 -1.08
N VAL A 59 -1.84 -7.24 -1.20
CA VAL A 59 -2.29 -6.68 -2.47
C VAL A 59 -1.58 -5.35 -2.70
N VAL A 60 -0.88 -5.22 -3.82
CA VAL A 60 -0.15 -4.00 -4.18
C VAL A 60 -0.69 -3.48 -5.49
N TRP A 61 -1.09 -2.20 -5.54
CA TRP A 61 -1.66 -1.62 -6.75
C TRP A 61 -0.64 -1.47 -7.88
N LYS A 62 0.56 -0.96 -7.56
CA LYS A 62 1.65 -0.77 -8.52
C LYS A 62 3.00 -0.95 -7.84
N LEU A 63 3.89 -1.71 -8.48
CA LEU A 63 5.26 -2.00 -8.01
C LEU A 63 6.32 -1.02 -8.53
N ASP A 64 5.88 0.14 -9.04
CA ASP A 64 6.75 1.20 -9.56
C ASP A 64 7.84 1.59 -8.54
#